data_AF-A0A1Q5UKF0-F1
#
_entry.id   AF-A0A1Q5UKF0-F1
#
_cell.length_a   1.000
_cell.length_b   1.000
_cell.length_c   1.000
_cell.angle_alpha   90.00
_cell.angle_beta   90.00
_cell.angle_gamma   90.00
#
_symmetry.space_group_name_H-M   'P 1'
#
loop_
_entity.id
_entity.type
_entity.pdbx_description
1 polymer ?
#
loop_
_entity_poly.entity_id
_entity_poly.type
_entity_poly.pdbx_seq_one_letter_code
_entity_poly.pdbx_strand_id
1 'polypeptide(L)'
;MATINTPISGGDHLNTSVKSYGASLASKSVVFSDLDESERYFLNIMKDIAKPSPLAKYLVASTFYESHHSSFIRNLTQPSPILRNATVACAAALLGDQSNEYVKKGLEIGHRRAALAVSSLRSLEIDNEQDLVTAIVLGVALLTFAMHVADGQPFLISHYTLSLIKMRCPDLSRLDPSLMDFLMCLVCAETFECVLRSRVPSLKVNTHDRGCFVDRYLGISSPMLSYYYDICQAGNSLQKVGMADDPDLLRRLKGIQLAVEEWQPLQPPDFVERFTHIEVVLNSKRLFIFPITRFHALHLHTWLPVLKSSRKKQGKGC
;
A
#
# COMPACT_ATOMS: atom_id res chain seq x y z
N MET A 1 -60.11 -5.59 -38.16
CA MET A 1 -59.22 -6.71 -38.50
C MET A 1 -58.02 -6.64 -37.56
N ALA A 2 -57.91 -7.67 -36.71
CA ALA A 2 -56.77 -8.11 -35.90
C ALA A 2 -55.94 -7.07 -35.11
N THR A 3 -56.33 -6.88 -33.86
CA THR A 3 -55.46 -6.56 -32.72
C THR A 3 -54.72 -7.85 -32.31
N ILE A 4 -53.39 -7.81 -32.19
CA ILE A 4 -52.61 -8.89 -31.56
C ILE A 4 -51.86 -8.28 -30.38
N ASN A 5 -52.36 -8.58 -29.19
CA ASN A 5 -51.64 -8.51 -27.91
C ASN A 5 -50.77 -9.76 -27.78
N THR A 6 -49.50 -9.61 -27.40
CA THR A 6 -48.78 -10.59 -26.56
C THR A 6 -47.67 -9.90 -25.77
N PRO A 7 -47.31 -10.43 -24.58
CA PRO A 7 -46.84 -9.65 -23.44
C PRO A 7 -45.31 -9.55 -23.34
N ILE A 8 -44.86 -8.47 -22.69
CA ILE A 8 -43.49 -8.27 -22.21
C ILE A 8 -43.27 -9.24 -21.04
N SER A 9 -42.53 -10.32 -21.29
CA SER A 9 -41.97 -11.18 -20.24
C SER A 9 -40.70 -10.51 -19.71
N GLY A 10 -40.81 -9.88 -18.55
CA GLY A 10 -39.67 -9.54 -17.70
C GLY A 10 -39.10 -10.82 -17.09
N GLY A 11 -37.85 -11.13 -17.40
CA GLY A 11 -37.13 -12.30 -16.94
C GLY A 11 -35.84 -11.90 -16.23
N ASP A 12 -35.87 -12.04 -14.91
CA ASP A 12 -34.78 -12.01 -13.93
C ASP A 12 -33.46 -12.68 -14.38
N HIS A 13 -32.52 -11.92 -14.95
CA HIS A 13 -31.17 -12.42 -15.26
C HIS A 13 -30.00 -11.64 -14.65
N LEU A 14 -30.25 -10.66 -13.77
CA LEU A 14 -29.17 -9.85 -13.16
C LEU A 14 -28.99 -10.05 -11.64
N ASN A 15 -29.78 -10.93 -10.99
CA ASN A 15 -29.77 -11.07 -9.52
C ASN A 15 -29.14 -12.36 -8.98
N THR A 16 -28.55 -13.20 -9.83
CA THR A 16 -27.95 -14.49 -9.42
C THR A 16 -26.42 -14.46 -9.31
N SER A 17 -25.73 -13.45 -9.83
CA SER A 17 -24.26 -13.35 -9.73
C SER A 17 -23.78 -12.78 -8.39
N VAL A 18 -24.50 -11.82 -7.80
CA VAL A 18 -24.06 -11.13 -6.56
C VAL A 18 -24.21 -12.00 -5.31
N LYS A 19 -25.16 -12.94 -5.27
CA LYS A 19 -25.36 -13.85 -4.13
C LYS A 19 -24.34 -15.00 -4.07
N SER A 20 -23.63 -15.29 -5.17
CA SER A 20 -22.67 -16.40 -5.23
C SER A 20 -21.31 -16.05 -4.62
N TYR A 21 -20.92 -14.78 -4.56
CA TYR A 21 -19.59 -14.39 -4.06
C TYR A 21 -19.54 -14.21 -2.54
N GLY A 22 -20.65 -13.82 -1.92
CA GLY A 22 -20.76 -13.70 -0.46
C GLY A 22 -20.80 -15.05 0.28
N ALA A 23 -21.26 -16.12 -0.38
CA ALA A 23 -21.37 -17.44 0.24
C ALA A 23 -20.02 -18.19 0.38
N SER A 24 -18.99 -17.82 -0.39
CA SER A 24 -17.68 -18.47 -0.34
C SER A 24 -16.84 -18.05 0.87
N LEU A 25 -16.97 -16.79 1.30
CA LEU A 25 -16.30 -16.25 2.50
C LEU A 25 -16.98 -16.63 3.83
N ALA A 26 -18.25 -17.07 3.78
CA ALA A 26 -19.01 -17.54 4.94
C ALA A 26 -18.74 -19.01 5.31
N SER A 27 -17.85 -19.70 4.59
CA SER A 27 -17.35 -20.99 5.06
C SER A 27 -16.52 -20.76 6.33
N LYS A 28 -16.79 -21.53 7.39
CA LYS A 28 -15.93 -21.65 8.58
C LYS A 28 -14.58 -22.25 8.18
N SER A 29 -13.82 -21.53 7.37
CA SER A 29 -12.45 -21.86 7.01
C SER A 29 -11.60 -21.55 8.23
N VAL A 30 -11.23 -22.62 8.93
CA VAL A 30 -10.21 -22.60 9.97
C VAL A 30 -8.86 -22.42 9.27
N VAL A 31 -8.61 -21.21 8.77
CA VAL A 31 -7.37 -20.86 8.04
C VAL A 31 -6.14 -21.13 8.91
N PHE A 32 -6.29 -20.99 10.23
CA PHE A 32 -5.26 -21.26 11.23
C PHE A 32 -5.93 -21.90 12.47
N SER A 33 -5.79 -23.22 12.62
CA SER A 33 -6.45 -23.99 13.70
C SER A 33 -5.83 -23.81 15.08
N ASP A 34 -4.61 -23.29 15.12
CA ASP A 34 -3.77 -23.11 16.29
C ASP A 34 -3.90 -21.72 16.95
N LEU A 35 -4.72 -20.83 16.38
CA LEU A 35 -4.90 -19.48 16.92
C LEU A 35 -5.67 -19.51 18.23
N ASP A 36 -5.26 -18.62 19.13
CA ASP A 36 -6.02 -18.38 20.35
C ASP A 36 -7.37 -17.68 20.05
N GLU A 37 -8.23 -17.59 21.06
CA GLU A 37 -9.56 -17.00 20.91
C GLU A 37 -9.51 -15.51 20.53
N SER A 38 -8.54 -14.76 21.07
CA SER A 38 -8.38 -13.33 20.78
C SER A 38 -7.91 -13.12 19.34
N GLU A 39 -6.98 -13.94 18.86
CA GLU A 39 -6.46 -13.90 17.50
C GLU A 39 -7.54 -14.28 16.47
N ARG A 40 -8.37 -15.29 16.78
CA ARG A 40 -9.54 -15.64 15.95
C ARG A 40 -10.55 -14.50 15.88
N TYR A 41 -10.84 -13.87 17.02
CA TYR A 41 -11.71 -12.70 17.07
C TYR A 41 -11.19 -11.59 16.16
N PHE A 42 -9.89 -11.31 16.21
CA PHE A 42 -9.30 -10.25 15.38
C PHE A 42 -9.44 -10.53 13.89
N LEU A 43 -9.15 -11.76 13.48
CA LEU A 43 -9.26 -12.17 12.08
C LEU A 43 -10.69 -12.12 11.57
N ASN A 44 -11.67 -12.48 12.38
CA ASN A 44 -13.07 -12.45 11.96
C ASN A 44 -13.52 -11.01 11.67
N ILE A 45 -13.18 -10.06 12.54
CA ILE A 45 -13.52 -8.65 12.30
C ILE A 45 -12.80 -8.09 11.07
N MET A 46 -11.53 -8.46 10.88
CA MET A 46 -10.79 -8.03 9.69
C MET A 46 -11.38 -8.61 8.39
N LYS A 47 -11.92 -9.83 8.42
CA LYS A 47 -12.62 -10.44 7.28
C LYS A 47 -13.93 -9.72 6.96
N ASP A 48 -14.61 -9.21 7.97
CA ASP A 48 -15.83 -8.43 7.78
C ASP A 48 -15.50 -7.07 7.14
N ILE A 49 -16.16 -6.78 6.02
CA ILE A 49 -16.08 -5.46 5.38
C ILE A 49 -16.95 -4.50 6.20
N ALA A 50 -16.45 -4.05 7.36
CA ALA A 50 -17.07 -2.92 8.05
C ALA A 50 -16.93 -1.67 7.16
N LYS A 51 -18.01 -0.90 6.98
CA LYS A 51 -17.95 0.40 6.29
C LYS A 51 -17.79 1.52 7.33
N PRO A 52 -16.75 2.37 7.23
CA PRO A 52 -15.63 2.33 6.30
C PRO A 52 -14.55 1.31 6.72
N SER A 53 -13.96 0.60 5.75
CA SER A 53 -12.85 -0.34 6.01
C SER A 53 -11.68 0.41 6.64
N PRO A 54 -10.99 -0.12 7.65
CA PRO A 54 -9.81 0.53 8.21
C PRO A 54 -8.70 0.78 7.17
N LEU A 55 -8.71 0.02 6.06
CA LEU A 55 -7.79 0.19 4.92
C LEU A 55 -8.18 1.34 3.98
N ALA A 56 -9.42 1.85 4.07
CA ALA A 56 -9.93 2.92 3.22
C ALA A 56 -9.06 4.18 3.25
N LYS A 57 -8.40 4.44 4.39
CA LYS A 57 -7.54 5.62 4.59
C LYS A 57 -6.27 5.63 3.73
N TYR A 58 -5.88 4.49 3.17
CA TYR A 58 -4.71 4.37 2.29
C TYR A 58 -5.06 4.49 0.81
N LEU A 59 -6.33 4.46 0.47
CA LEU A 59 -6.80 4.40 -0.91
C LEU A 59 -7.26 5.78 -1.38
N VAL A 60 -7.03 6.08 -2.65
CA VAL A 60 -7.36 7.39 -3.26
C VAL A 60 -8.85 7.57 -3.54
N ALA A 61 -9.57 6.46 -3.66
CA ALA A 61 -10.97 6.44 -4.07
C ALA A 61 -11.72 5.31 -3.35
N SER A 62 -12.98 5.59 -3.03
CA SER A 62 -13.91 4.64 -2.41
C SER A 62 -14.28 3.48 -3.32
N THR A 63 -14.24 3.67 -4.63
CA THR A 63 -14.39 2.61 -5.65
C THR A 63 -13.41 1.45 -5.45
N PHE A 64 -12.24 1.69 -4.84
CA PHE A 64 -11.25 0.65 -4.59
C PHE A 64 -11.49 -0.15 -3.32
N TYR A 65 -12.37 0.28 -2.41
CA TYR A 65 -12.44 -0.26 -1.05
C TYR A 65 -12.76 -1.76 -1.02
N GLU A 66 -13.84 -2.16 -1.69
CA GLU A 66 -14.30 -3.55 -1.68
C GLU A 66 -13.29 -4.47 -2.36
N SER A 67 -12.90 -4.15 -3.59
CA SER A 67 -11.96 -4.98 -4.35
C SER A 67 -10.58 -5.06 -3.69
N HIS A 68 -10.12 -3.98 -3.04
CA HIS A 68 -8.85 -3.98 -2.32
C HIS A 68 -8.95 -4.84 -1.06
N HIS A 69 -9.99 -4.66 -0.24
CA HIS A 69 -10.24 -5.44 0.96
C HIS A 69 -10.33 -6.93 0.62
N SER A 70 -11.15 -7.31 -0.37
CA SER A 70 -11.30 -8.71 -0.79
C SER A 70 -9.97 -9.32 -1.27
N SER A 71 -9.19 -8.60 -2.08
CA SER A 71 -7.87 -9.08 -2.53
C SER A 71 -6.90 -9.24 -1.36
N PHE A 72 -6.88 -8.26 -0.45
CA PHE A 72 -5.98 -8.25 0.70
C PHE A 72 -6.27 -9.41 1.65
N ILE A 73 -7.54 -9.61 2.02
CA ILE A 73 -7.94 -10.73 2.88
C ILE A 73 -7.65 -12.07 2.20
N ARG A 74 -8.04 -12.24 0.93
CA ARG A 74 -7.82 -13.49 0.19
C ARG A 74 -6.34 -13.90 0.21
N ASN A 75 -5.43 -12.96 0.00
CA ASN A 75 -4.00 -13.23 -0.01
C ASN A 75 -3.44 -13.48 1.41
N LEU A 76 -3.88 -12.74 2.42
CA LEU A 76 -3.44 -12.93 3.81
C LEU A 76 -3.94 -14.23 4.44
N THR A 77 -5.10 -14.72 4.01
CA THR A 77 -5.71 -15.94 4.53
C THR A 77 -5.38 -17.17 3.70
N GLN A 78 -4.35 -17.10 2.85
CA GLN A 78 -3.80 -18.30 2.25
C GLN A 78 -3.22 -19.21 3.35
N PRO A 79 -3.28 -20.54 3.19
CA PRO A 79 -2.75 -21.50 4.17
C PRO A 79 -1.21 -21.52 4.11
N SER A 80 -0.59 -20.42 4.53
CA SER A 80 0.86 -20.25 4.59
C SER A 80 1.29 -19.99 6.04
N PRO A 81 2.15 -20.83 6.62
CA PRO A 81 2.63 -20.63 7.99
C PRO A 81 3.43 -19.32 8.14
N ILE A 82 4.01 -18.84 7.04
CA ILE A 82 4.77 -17.58 6.97
C ILE A 82 3.83 -16.38 7.12
N LEU A 83 2.67 -16.41 6.45
CA LEU A 83 1.70 -15.32 6.50
C LEU A 83 0.94 -15.26 7.82
N ARG A 84 0.75 -16.39 8.52
CA ARG A 84 -0.02 -16.48 9.78
C ARG A 84 0.28 -15.34 10.75
N ASN A 85 1.54 -15.14 11.10
CA ASN A 85 1.93 -14.14 12.08
C ASN A 85 1.65 -12.71 11.58
N ALA A 86 1.89 -12.44 10.30
CA ALA A 86 1.64 -11.13 9.71
C ALA A 86 0.14 -10.83 9.61
N THR A 87 -0.66 -11.84 9.28
CA THR A 87 -2.11 -11.78 9.19
C THR A 87 -2.73 -11.44 10.55
N VAL A 88 -2.28 -12.09 11.64
CA VAL A 88 -2.73 -11.74 13.00
C VAL A 88 -2.25 -10.34 13.41
N ALA A 89 -1.00 -9.98 13.12
CA ALA A 89 -0.48 -8.66 13.45
C ALA A 89 -1.30 -7.55 12.76
N CYS A 90 -1.55 -7.71 11.46
CA CYS A 90 -2.35 -6.78 10.68
C CYS A 90 -3.78 -6.67 11.22
N ALA A 91 -4.43 -7.81 11.52
CA ALA A 91 -5.77 -7.80 12.09
C ALA A 91 -5.85 -7.06 13.43
N ALA A 92 -4.88 -7.30 14.32
CA ALA A 92 -4.80 -6.60 15.60
C ALA A 92 -4.60 -5.08 15.44
N ALA A 93 -3.79 -4.65 14.47
CA ALA A 93 -3.58 -3.23 14.18
C ALA A 93 -4.83 -2.53 13.62
N LEU A 94 -5.59 -3.20 12.76
CA LEU A 94 -6.79 -2.64 12.15
C LEU A 94 -7.97 -2.49 13.14
N LEU A 95 -7.88 -3.14 14.31
CA LEU A 95 -8.86 -3.05 15.40
C LEU A 95 -8.62 -1.92 16.37
N GLY A 96 -7.47 -1.23 16.26
CA GLY A 96 -6.97 -0.23 17.19
C GLY A 96 -7.91 0.92 17.55
N ASP A 97 -9.03 1.06 16.83
CA ASP A 97 -9.98 2.17 16.97
C ASP A 97 -11.32 1.79 17.63
N GLN A 98 -11.58 0.49 17.95
CA GLN A 98 -12.95 0.02 18.24
C GLN A 98 -13.27 -0.29 19.73
N SER A 99 -12.31 -0.48 20.66
CA SER A 99 -12.59 -0.55 22.11
C SER A 99 -11.34 -0.53 23.03
N ASN A 100 -11.37 0.23 24.12
CA ASN A 100 -10.18 0.59 24.91
C ASN A 100 -9.44 -0.60 25.58
N GLU A 101 -10.16 -1.65 26.00
CA GLU A 101 -9.57 -2.82 26.68
C GLU A 101 -8.95 -3.84 25.69
N TYR A 102 -9.63 -4.10 24.58
CA TYR A 102 -9.11 -4.96 23.52
C TYR A 102 -7.97 -4.31 22.73
N VAL A 103 -7.91 -2.97 22.69
CA VAL A 103 -6.85 -2.23 22.01
C VAL A 103 -5.48 -2.50 22.62
N LYS A 104 -5.35 -2.46 23.95
CA LYS A 104 -4.05 -2.70 24.61
C LYS A 104 -3.58 -4.15 24.42
N LYS A 105 -4.47 -5.13 24.66
CA LYS A 105 -4.17 -6.55 24.46
C LYS A 105 -3.89 -6.88 22.99
N GLY A 106 -4.66 -6.28 22.08
CA GLY A 106 -4.48 -6.41 20.64
C GLY A 106 -3.14 -5.86 20.19
N LEU A 107 -2.72 -4.70 20.70
CA LEU A 107 -1.43 -4.09 20.36
C LEU A 107 -0.25 -4.97 20.83
N GLU A 108 -0.29 -5.50 22.04
CA GLU A 108 0.74 -6.43 22.55
C GLU A 108 0.84 -7.71 21.71
N ILE A 109 -0.31 -8.33 21.40
CA ILE A 109 -0.37 -9.50 20.49
C ILE A 109 0.17 -9.14 19.11
N GLY A 110 -0.24 -7.98 18.59
CA GLY A 110 0.16 -7.44 17.30
C GLY A 110 1.67 -7.26 17.20
N HIS A 111 2.31 -6.63 18.19
CA HIS A 111 3.77 -6.48 18.23
C HIS A 111 4.50 -7.82 18.29
N ARG A 112 4.05 -8.75 19.15
CA ARG A 112 4.64 -10.09 19.25
C ARG A 112 4.57 -10.82 17.91
N ARG A 113 3.41 -10.80 17.26
CA ARG A 113 3.18 -11.45 15.98
C ARG A 113 3.94 -10.76 14.84
N ALA A 114 4.01 -9.44 14.83
CA ALA A 114 4.81 -8.68 13.87
C ALA A 114 6.30 -9.02 13.99
N ALA A 115 6.84 -9.14 15.20
CA ALA A 115 8.24 -9.54 15.41
C ALA A 115 8.54 -10.93 14.82
N LEU A 116 7.64 -11.90 15.02
CA LEU A 116 7.76 -13.23 14.42
C LEU A 116 7.65 -13.17 12.88
N ALA A 117 6.74 -12.36 12.34
CA ALA A 117 6.59 -12.17 10.91
C ALA A 117 7.80 -11.48 10.27
N VAL A 118 8.43 -10.51 10.95
CA VAL A 118 9.70 -9.91 10.53
C VAL A 118 10.82 -10.96 10.52
N SER A 119 10.86 -11.84 11.51
CA SER A 119 11.79 -12.97 11.51
C SER A 119 11.56 -13.86 10.28
N SER A 120 10.31 -14.21 9.98
CA SER A 120 9.97 -14.98 8.77
C SER A 120 10.35 -14.25 7.48
N LEU A 121 10.13 -12.94 7.38
CA LEU A 121 10.54 -12.14 6.22
C LEU A 121 12.07 -12.17 6.05
N ARG A 122 12.84 -12.15 7.13
CA ARG A 122 14.31 -12.19 7.11
C ARG A 122 14.89 -13.53 6.68
N SER A 123 14.15 -14.61 6.90
CA SER A 123 14.52 -15.97 6.52
C SER A 123 13.86 -16.43 5.23
N LEU A 124 13.04 -15.58 4.59
CA LEU A 124 12.35 -15.93 3.36
C LEU A 124 13.32 -15.88 2.18
N GLU A 125 13.38 -16.98 1.44
CA GLU A 125 14.02 -17.05 0.13
C GLU A 125 12.96 -17.08 -0.96
N ILE A 126 13.23 -16.41 -2.07
CA ILE A 126 12.33 -16.39 -3.23
C ILE A 126 12.95 -17.29 -4.29
N ASP A 127 12.41 -18.51 -4.40
CA ASP A 127 12.87 -19.51 -5.37
C ASP A 127 11.83 -19.76 -6.47
N ASN A 128 10.57 -19.45 -6.19
CA ASN A 128 9.46 -19.58 -7.13
C ASN A 128 8.45 -18.42 -7.04
N GLU A 129 7.46 -18.43 -7.92
CA GLU A 129 6.41 -17.40 -7.98
C GLU A 129 5.56 -17.32 -6.71
N GLN A 130 5.28 -18.45 -6.05
CA GLN A 130 4.51 -18.47 -4.81
C GLN A 130 5.28 -17.84 -3.64
N ASP A 131 6.60 -17.99 -3.61
CA ASP A 131 7.45 -17.31 -2.64
C ASP A 131 7.47 -15.80 -2.88
N LEU A 132 7.47 -15.36 -4.15
CA LEU A 132 7.34 -13.95 -4.52
C LEU A 132 6.00 -13.37 -4.05
N VAL A 133 4.90 -14.07 -4.30
CA VAL A 133 3.57 -13.68 -3.79
C VAL A 133 3.61 -13.57 -2.27
N THR A 134 4.18 -14.58 -1.59
CA THR A 134 4.31 -14.60 -0.14
C THR A 134 5.14 -13.41 0.36
N ALA A 135 6.26 -13.09 -0.27
CA ALA A 135 7.13 -11.96 0.09
C ALA A 135 6.40 -10.62 -0.01
N ILE A 136 5.67 -10.39 -1.11
CA ILE A 136 4.91 -9.15 -1.34
C ILE A 136 3.78 -9.03 -0.30
N VAL A 137 2.98 -10.09 -0.14
CA VAL A 137 1.84 -10.09 0.79
C VAL A 137 2.31 -9.92 2.24
N LEU A 138 3.38 -10.62 2.63
CA LEU A 138 4.03 -10.48 3.95
C LEU A 138 4.53 -9.05 4.16
N GLY A 139 5.19 -8.47 3.16
CA GLY A 139 5.66 -7.10 3.20
C GLY A 139 4.54 -6.09 3.38
N VAL A 140 3.45 -6.20 2.63
CA VAL A 140 2.30 -5.28 2.75
C VAL A 140 1.58 -5.45 4.08
N ALA A 141 1.46 -6.67 4.61
CA ALA A 141 0.90 -6.91 5.93
C ALA A 141 1.71 -6.22 7.04
N LEU A 142 3.04 -6.39 7.00
CA LEU A 142 3.97 -5.76 7.94
C LEU A 142 4.03 -4.25 7.77
N LEU A 143 3.96 -3.75 6.54
CA LEU A 143 3.85 -2.32 6.24
C LEU A 143 2.56 -1.76 6.86
N THR A 144 1.43 -2.43 6.63
CA THR A 144 0.13 -2.04 7.18
C THR A 144 0.19 -2.00 8.71
N PHE A 145 0.76 -3.02 9.36
CA PHE A 145 0.98 -3.00 10.80
C PHE A 145 1.86 -1.81 11.24
N ALA A 146 3.01 -1.62 10.60
CA ALA A 146 3.94 -0.54 10.92
C ALA A 146 3.30 0.84 10.75
N MET A 147 2.35 0.98 9.82
CA MET A 147 1.59 2.21 9.59
C MET A 147 0.57 2.55 10.68
N HIS A 148 0.21 1.61 11.54
CA HIS A 148 -0.78 1.79 12.61
C HIS A 148 -0.17 1.94 14.00
N VAL A 149 1.13 1.68 14.15
CA VAL A 149 1.83 1.77 15.44
C VAL A 149 2.75 2.98 15.47
N ALA A 150 2.77 3.72 16.58
CA ALA A 150 3.44 5.03 16.68
C ALA A 150 4.93 5.00 16.34
N ASP A 151 5.64 3.93 16.75
CA ASP A 151 7.07 3.74 16.53
C ASP A 151 7.38 2.81 15.35
N GLY A 152 6.38 2.54 14.51
CA GLY A 152 6.54 1.68 13.34
C GLY A 152 7.59 2.21 12.37
N GLN A 153 8.21 1.30 11.62
CA GLN A 153 9.20 1.62 10.60
C GLN A 153 8.74 1.19 9.19
N PRO A 154 7.69 1.82 8.62
CA PRO A 154 7.17 1.53 7.28
C PRO A 154 8.25 1.49 6.19
N PHE A 155 9.19 2.43 6.26
CA PHE A 155 10.32 2.52 5.33
C PHE A 155 11.21 1.26 5.39
N LEU A 156 11.59 0.80 6.58
CA LEU A 156 12.51 -0.35 6.71
C LEU A 156 11.87 -1.64 6.22
N ILE A 157 10.57 -1.85 6.50
CA ILE A 157 9.83 -3.00 5.98
C ILE A 157 9.80 -2.96 4.45
N SER A 158 9.38 -1.82 3.88
CA SER A 158 9.28 -1.66 2.42
C SER A 158 10.64 -1.83 1.74
N HIS A 159 11.67 -1.15 2.23
CA HIS A 159 13.03 -1.24 1.72
C HIS A 159 13.57 -2.68 1.76
N TYR A 160 13.37 -3.39 2.88
CA TYR A 160 13.85 -4.77 2.99
C TYR A 160 13.12 -5.70 2.02
N THR A 161 11.78 -5.66 2.00
CA THR A 161 10.98 -6.50 1.09
C THR A 161 11.32 -6.23 -0.37
N LEU A 162 11.41 -4.96 -0.79
CA LEU A 162 11.72 -4.59 -2.16
C LEU A 162 13.14 -4.99 -2.56
N SER A 163 14.10 -4.91 -1.64
CA SER A 163 15.48 -5.38 -1.88
C SER A 163 15.55 -6.89 -2.08
N LEU A 164 14.78 -7.66 -1.30
CA LEU A 164 14.66 -9.10 -1.47
C LEU A 164 14.06 -9.45 -2.85
N ILE A 165 12.96 -8.79 -3.22
CA ILE A 165 12.29 -8.98 -4.51
C ILE A 165 13.24 -8.64 -5.66
N LYS A 166 13.89 -7.47 -5.63
CA LYS A 166 14.83 -7.03 -6.67
C LYS A 166 15.92 -8.05 -6.94
N MET A 167 16.47 -8.64 -5.89
CA MET A 167 17.61 -9.55 -6.00
C MET A 167 17.22 -10.88 -6.67
N ARG A 168 16.01 -11.36 -6.43
CA ARG A 168 15.57 -12.70 -6.86
C ARG A 168 14.62 -12.68 -8.07
N CYS A 169 13.93 -11.57 -8.31
CA CYS A 169 12.98 -11.42 -9.41
C CYS A 169 13.17 -10.05 -10.10
N PRO A 170 14.13 -9.95 -11.05
CA PRO A 170 14.42 -8.69 -11.74
C PRO A 170 13.34 -8.30 -12.75
N ASP A 171 12.59 -9.27 -13.28
CA ASP A 171 11.50 -9.05 -14.23
C ASP A 171 10.14 -9.14 -13.53
N LEU A 172 9.50 -7.98 -13.37
CA LEU A 172 8.19 -7.83 -12.73
C LEU A 172 7.06 -7.63 -13.76
N SER A 173 7.35 -7.78 -15.06
CA SER A 173 6.37 -7.53 -16.14
C SER A 173 5.21 -8.53 -16.13
N ARG A 174 5.44 -9.75 -15.64
CA ARG A 174 4.47 -10.86 -15.60
C ARG A 174 3.63 -10.92 -14.32
N LEU A 175 3.83 -9.98 -13.41
CA LEU A 175 3.16 -9.99 -12.11
C LEU A 175 1.65 -9.75 -12.28
N ASP A 176 0.84 -10.55 -11.59
CA ASP A 176 -0.62 -10.36 -11.56
C ASP A 176 -0.99 -8.91 -11.16
N PRO A 177 -1.96 -8.26 -11.83
CA PRO A 177 -2.33 -6.88 -11.52
C PRO A 177 -2.70 -6.62 -10.06
N SER A 178 -3.36 -7.58 -9.38
CA SER A 178 -3.72 -7.41 -7.97
C SER A 178 -2.52 -7.49 -7.03
N LEU A 179 -1.48 -8.24 -7.42
CA LEU A 179 -0.22 -8.32 -6.71
C LEU A 179 0.68 -7.12 -7.03
N MET A 180 0.58 -6.57 -8.24
CA MET A 180 1.19 -5.31 -8.61
C MET A 180 0.67 -4.16 -7.75
N ASP A 181 -0.63 -4.09 -7.45
CA ASP A 181 -1.18 -3.09 -6.52
C ASP A 181 -0.45 -3.14 -5.16
N PHE A 182 -0.23 -4.34 -4.61
CA PHE A 182 0.50 -4.52 -3.36
C PHE A 182 1.97 -4.13 -3.46
N LEU A 183 2.64 -4.47 -4.57
CA LEU A 183 4.00 -4.03 -4.83
C LEU A 183 4.09 -2.50 -4.90
N MET A 184 3.12 -1.86 -5.57
CA MET A 184 3.05 -0.39 -5.67
C MET A 184 2.91 0.25 -4.29
N CYS A 185 2.12 -0.34 -3.38
CA CYS A 185 2.04 0.12 -1.98
C CYS A 185 3.43 0.18 -1.30
N LEU A 186 4.22 -0.88 -1.42
CA LEU A 186 5.59 -0.94 -0.88
C LEU A 186 6.49 0.10 -1.55
N VAL A 187 6.47 0.17 -2.88
CA VAL A 187 7.31 1.10 -3.67
C VAL A 187 6.98 2.54 -3.31
N CYS A 188 5.70 2.89 -3.13
CA CYS A 188 5.28 4.21 -2.68
C CYS A 188 5.87 4.53 -1.32
N ALA A 189 5.67 3.65 -0.33
CA ALA A 189 6.12 3.87 1.04
C ALA A 189 7.65 4.05 1.13
N GLU A 190 8.41 3.26 0.37
CA GLU A 190 9.87 3.42 0.30
C GLU A 190 10.26 4.72 -0.42
N THR A 191 9.69 4.97 -1.60
CA THR A 191 10.10 6.07 -2.48
C THR A 191 9.92 7.42 -1.81
N PHE A 192 8.80 7.64 -1.11
CA PHE A 192 8.56 8.92 -0.44
C PHE A 192 9.57 9.21 0.67
N GLU A 193 9.95 8.21 1.49
CA GLU A 193 10.99 8.39 2.49
C GLU A 193 12.37 8.60 1.84
N CYS A 194 12.64 7.88 0.74
CA CYS A 194 13.85 8.03 -0.04
C CYS A 194 14.02 9.43 -0.64
N VAL A 195 12.93 10.08 -1.08
CA VAL A 195 12.97 11.47 -1.56
C VAL A 195 13.43 12.40 -0.43
N LEU A 196 12.84 12.25 0.76
CA LEU A 196 13.20 13.08 1.92
C LEU A 196 14.64 12.88 2.37
N ARG A 197 15.13 11.64 2.30
CA ARG A 197 16.48 11.28 2.74
C ARG A 197 17.54 11.36 1.64
N SER A 198 17.15 11.68 0.40
CA SER A 198 18.00 11.58 -0.79
C SER A 198 18.72 10.24 -0.91
N ARG A 199 17.98 9.16 -0.61
CA ARG A 199 18.42 7.77 -0.81
C ARG A 199 17.79 7.24 -2.10
N VAL A 200 18.45 6.29 -2.74
CA VAL A 200 17.91 5.65 -3.94
C VAL A 200 16.94 4.54 -3.52
N PRO A 201 15.68 4.55 -3.98
CA PRO A 201 14.74 3.45 -3.73
C PRO A 201 15.29 2.13 -4.29
N SER A 202 14.90 1.01 -3.68
CA SER A 202 15.36 -0.30 -4.11
C SER A 202 14.89 -0.64 -5.52
N LEU A 203 13.64 -0.32 -5.87
CA LEU A 203 13.05 -0.64 -7.16
C LEU A 203 12.59 0.62 -7.91
N LYS A 204 12.93 0.69 -9.21
CA LYS A 204 12.30 1.61 -10.16
C LYS A 204 11.17 0.87 -10.86
N VAL A 205 9.94 1.32 -10.67
CA VAL A 205 8.79 0.82 -11.41
C VAL A 205 8.52 1.77 -12.56
N ASN A 206 8.54 1.24 -13.79
CA ASN A 206 8.10 1.96 -14.97
C ASN A 206 6.60 1.69 -15.14
N THR A 207 5.77 2.67 -14.81
CA THR A 207 4.31 2.56 -14.98
C THR A 207 3.86 2.97 -16.39
N HIS A 208 4.73 3.62 -17.17
CA HIS A 208 4.46 4.03 -18.56
C HIS A 208 4.14 2.84 -19.47
N ASP A 209 4.77 1.69 -19.26
CA ASP A 209 4.57 0.49 -20.08
C ASP A 209 3.22 -0.21 -19.79
N ARG A 210 2.50 0.22 -18.74
CA ARG A 210 1.24 -0.40 -18.27
C ARG A 210 -0.03 0.31 -18.75
N GLY A 211 0.10 1.28 -19.65
CA GLY A 211 -1.04 2.00 -20.23
C GLY A 211 -1.73 2.96 -19.26
N CYS A 212 -2.94 3.42 -19.63
CA CYS A 212 -3.72 4.35 -18.82
C CYS A 212 -4.48 3.58 -17.72
N PHE A 213 -3.92 3.48 -16.52
CA PHE A 213 -4.61 2.89 -15.35
C PHE A 213 -4.64 3.86 -14.17
N VAL A 214 -5.59 3.65 -13.26
CA VAL A 214 -5.71 4.41 -12.01
C VAL A 214 -5.21 3.52 -10.88
N ASP A 215 -4.06 3.87 -10.30
CA ASP A 215 -3.49 3.16 -9.16
C ASP A 215 -4.33 3.40 -7.90
N ARG A 216 -4.45 2.40 -7.02
CA ARG A 216 -5.31 2.51 -5.83
C ARG A 216 -4.75 3.43 -4.76
N TYR A 217 -3.43 3.63 -4.74
CA TYR A 217 -2.69 4.43 -3.77
C TYR A 217 -2.23 5.76 -4.35
N LEU A 218 -1.97 5.81 -5.66
CA LEU A 218 -1.45 6.97 -6.38
C LEU A 218 -2.38 7.54 -7.46
N GLY A 219 -3.55 6.95 -7.67
CA GLY A 219 -4.51 7.42 -8.69
C GLY A 219 -3.87 7.47 -10.07
N ILE A 220 -4.18 8.54 -10.81
CA ILE A 220 -3.59 8.83 -12.14
C ILE A 220 -2.15 9.38 -12.07
N SER A 221 -1.62 9.58 -10.86
CA SER A 221 -0.26 10.07 -10.62
C SER A 221 0.77 8.95 -10.42
N SER A 222 0.41 7.69 -10.61
CA SER A 222 1.37 6.58 -10.51
C SER A 222 2.62 6.73 -11.39
N PRO A 223 2.59 7.38 -12.59
CA PRO A 223 3.79 7.72 -13.35
C PRO A 223 4.78 8.64 -12.65
N MET A 224 4.34 9.41 -11.66
CA MET A 224 5.23 10.28 -10.88
C MET A 224 6.30 9.51 -10.08
N LEU A 225 6.06 8.24 -9.75
CA LEU A 225 7.06 7.43 -9.04
C LEU A 225 8.37 7.29 -9.81
N SER A 226 8.32 7.19 -11.13
CA SER A 226 9.54 7.08 -11.94
C SER A 226 10.38 8.35 -11.84
N TYR A 227 9.73 9.52 -11.81
CA TYR A 227 10.43 10.81 -11.59
C TYR A 227 10.94 10.96 -10.16
N TYR A 228 10.17 10.54 -9.14
CA TYR A 228 10.66 10.54 -7.75
C TYR A 228 11.90 9.67 -7.58
N TYR A 229 11.94 8.50 -8.23
CA TYR A 229 13.14 7.67 -8.27
C TYR A 229 14.34 8.41 -8.88
N ASP A 230 14.13 9.11 -10.01
CA ASP A 230 15.20 9.86 -10.68
C ASP A 230 15.69 11.05 -9.84
N ILE A 231 14.78 11.74 -9.13
CA ILE A 231 15.12 12.78 -8.14
C ILE A 231 15.96 12.18 -7.01
N CYS A 232 15.55 11.04 -6.46
CA CYS A 232 16.31 10.33 -5.44
C CYS A 232 17.72 9.97 -5.91
N GLN A 233 17.87 9.48 -7.14
CA GLN A 233 19.17 9.14 -7.70
C GLN A 233 20.06 10.38 -7.85
N ALA A 234 19.50 11.47 -8.39
CA ALA A 234 20.23 12.73 -8.51
C ALA A 234 20.62 13.31 -7.13
N GLY A 235 19.69 13.34 -6.18
CA GLY A 235 19.93 13.77 -4.80
C GLY A 235 21.01 12.94 -4.10
N ASN A 236 21.04 11.62 -4.33
CA ASN A 236 22.09 10.76 -3.79
C ASN A 236 23.47 11.05 -4.39
N SER A 237 23.55 11.28 -5.70
CA SER A 237 24.80 11.68 -6.37
C SER A 237 25.30 13.03 -5.85
N LEU A 238 24.40 13.98 -5.64
CA LEU A 238 24.72 15.29 -5.09
C LEU A 238 25.35 15.23 -3.70
N GLN A 239 24.87 14.34 -2.83
CA GLN A 239 25.46 14.13 -1.51
C GLN A 239 26.89 13.57 -1.57
N LYS A 240 27.22 12.83 -2.63
CA LYS A 240 28.53 12.17 -2.78
C LYS A 240 29.58 13.06 -3.44
N VAL A 241 29.18 13.81 -4.47
CA VAL A 241 30.10 14.54 -5.37
C VAL A 241 30.06 16.05 -5.15
N GLY A 242 28.98 16.61 -4.60
CA GLY A 242 28.77 18.06 -4.51
C GLY A 242 28.25 18.68 -5.82
N MET A 243 27.50 19.79 -5.73
CA MET A 243 26.81 20.44 -6.87
C MET A 243 27.74 21.05 -7.93
N ALA A 244 28.94 21.49 -7.53
CA ALA A 244 29.82 22.29 -8.38
C ALA A 244 30.69 21.43 -9.32
N ASP A 245 30.75 20.12 -9.08
CA ASP A 245 31.76 19.24 -9.68
C ASP A 245 31.20 18.30 -10.76
N ASP A 246 29.89 18.39 -11.09
CA ASP A 246 29.26 17.52 -12.08
C ASP A 246 28.23 18.27 -12.99
N PRO A 247 28.66 18.74 -14.18
CA PRO A 247 27.76 19.39 -15.14
C PRO A 247 26.73 18.43 -15.76
N ASP A 248 26.99 17.12 -15.77
CA ASP A 248 26.05 16.13 -16.30
C ASP A 248 24.89 15.92 -15.30
N LEU A 249 25.17 15.96 -14.01
CA LEU A 249 24.17 15.94 -12.95
C LEU A 249 23.24 17.15 -12.99
N LEU A 250 23.77 18.36 -13.23
CA LEU A 250 22.96 19.56 -13.43
C LEU A 250 22.06 19.44 -14.67
N ARG A 251 22.59 18.91 -15.78
CA ARG A 251 21.79 18.65 -16.99
C ARG A 251 20.68 17.65 -16.71
N ARG A 252 20.96 16.60 -15.96
CA ARG A 252 19.99 15.58 -15.57
C ARG A 252 18.88 16.17 -14.69
N LEU A 253 19.21 16.95 -13.67
CA LEU A 253 18.23 17.62 -12.80
C LEU A 253 17.31 18.54 -13.60
N LYS A 254 17.88 19.32 -14.53
CA LYS A 254 17.10 20.18 -15.43
C LYS A 254 16.17 19.35 -16.32
N GLY A 255 16.64 18.22 -16.84
CA GLY A 255 15.81 17.30 -17.63
C GLY A 255 14.64 16.71 -16.83
N ILE A 256 14.88 16.31 -15.57
CA ILE A 256 13.82 15.84 -14.67
C ILE A 256 12.81 16.96 -14.39
N GLN A 257 13.28 18.16 -14.09
CA GLN A 257 12.42 19.32 -13.84
C GLN A 257 11.50 19.60 -15.02
N LEU A 258 12.06 19.70 -16.24
CA LEU A 258 11.26 19.94 -17.46
C LEU A 258 10.24 18.82 -17.68
N ALA A 259 10.64 17.56 -17.51
CA ALA A 259 9.72 16.43 -17.68
C ALA A 259 8.57 16.45 -16.67
N VAL A 260 8.83 16.85 -15.41
CA VAL A 260 7.79 16.99 -14.38
C VAL A 260 6.87 18.19 -14.65
N GLU A 261 7.42 19.30 -15.13
CA GLU A 261 6.65 20.51 -15.49
C GLU A 261 5.73 20.27 -16.70
N GLU A 262 6.20 19.51 -17.69
CA GLU A 262 5.44 19.16 -18.88
C GLU A 262 4.42 18.03 -18.63
N TRP A 263 4.67 17.17 -17.64
CA TRP A 263 3.84 16.01 -17.39
C TRP A 263 2.37 16.37 -17.16
N GLN A 264 1.49 15.64 -17.83
CA GLN A 264 0.05 15.66 -17.61
C GLN A 264 -0.43 14.26 -17.26
N PRO A 265 -1.38 14.13 -16.31
CA PRO A 265 -1.98 12.84 -16.04
C PRO A 265 -2.79 12.39 -17.24
N LEU A 266 -2.56 11.16 -17.68
CA LEU A 266 -3.33 10.55 -18.75
C LEU A 266 -4.56 9.86 -18.15
N GLN A 267 -5.75 10.32 -18.55
CA GLN A 267 -7.01 9.77 -18.04
C GLN A 267 -7.44 8.55 -18.88
N PRO A 268 -7.81 7.43 -18.25
CA PRO A 268 -8.42 6.32 -18.96
C PRO A 268 -9.74 6.73 -19.65
N PRO A 269 -10.10 6.14 -20.79
CA PRO A 269 -11.35 6.48 -21.50
C PRO A 269 -12.61 6.32 -20.65
N ASP A 270 -12.61 5.35 -19.72
CA ASP A 270 -13.71 5.02 -18.81
C ASP A 270 -13.68 5.79 -17.48
N PHE A 271 -12.78 6.78 -17.34
CA PHE A 271 -12.49 7.42 -16.05
C PHE A 271 -13.71 8.09 -15.41
N VAL A 272 -14.51 8.82 -16.19
CA VAL A 272 -15.71 9.52 -15.68
C VAL A 272 -16.84 8.54 -15.34
N GLU A 273 -16.89 7.40 -16.01
CA GLU A 273 -17.93 6.38 -15.80
C GLU A 273 -17.64 5.50 -14.58
N ARG A 274 -16.36 5.21 -14.31
CA ARG A 274 -15.92 4.32 -13.23
C ARG A 274 -15.79 4.99 -11.86
N PHE A 275 -15.56 6.30 -11.83
CA PHE A 275 -15.32 7.04 -10.59
C PHE A 275 -16.41 8.08 -10.33
N THR A 276 -16.72 8.30 -9.06
CA THR A 276 -17.65 9.37 -8.66
C THR A 276 -17.09 10.73 -9.04
N HIS A 277 -17.96 11.72 -9.23
CA HIS A 277 -17.53 13.08 -9.58
C HIS A 277 -16.52 13.67 -8.56
N ILE A 278 -16.69 13.36 -7.26
CA ILE A 278 -15.75 13.79 -6.22
C ILE A 278 -14.39 13.13 -6.41
N GLU A 279 -14.35 11.82 -6.70
CA GLU A 279 -13.11 11.08 -6.96
C GLU A 279 -12.42 11.59 -8.22
N VAL A 280 -13.16 11.87 -9.29
CA VAL A 280 -12.61 12.47 -10.52
C VAL A 280 -11.94 13.80 -10.22
N VAL A 281 -12.58 14.69 -9.44
CA VAL A 281 -12.00 15.98 -9.06
C VAL A 281 -10.76 15.81 -8.16
N LEU A 282 -10.81 14.91 -7.18
CA LEU A 282 -9.67 14.65 -6.29
C LEU A 282 -8.48 14.05 -7.04
N ASN A 283 -8.74 13.19 -8.02
CA ASN A 283 -7.72 12.58 -8.86
C ASN A 283 -7.27 13.48 -10.02
N SER A 284 -7.99 14.53 -10.39
CA SER A 284 -7.60 15.38 -11.54
C SER A 284 -6.75 16.60 -11.15
N LYS A 285 -6.63 16.92 -9.86
CA LYS A 285 -5.86 18.10 -9.42
C LYS A 285 -4.36 17.83 -9.50
N ARG A 286 -3.63 18.65 -10.26
CA ARG A 286 -2.15 18.66 -10.37
C ARG A 286 -1.41 18.75 -9.02
N LEU A 287 -2.09 19.23 -7.97
CA LEU A 287 -1.56 19.27 -6.60
C LEU A 287 -1.94 18.00 -5.85
N PHE A 288 -1.26 16.91 -6.15
CA PHE A 288 -1.39 15.69 -5.37
C PHE A 288 -0.51 15.78 -4.11
N ILE A 289 -1.06 16.46 -3.11
CA ILE A 289 -0.66 16.25 -1.73
C ILE A 289 -1.36 14.96 -1.29
N PHE A 290 -0.74 13.81 -1.57
CA PHE A 290 -1.25 12.47 -1.23
C PHE A 290 -1.58 12.35 0.28
N PRO A 291 -2.22 11.24 0.73
CA PRO A 291 -2.38 10.84 2.14
C PRO A 291 -1.08 10.84 2.94
N ILE A 292 0.07 11.10 2.30
CA ILE A 292 1.33 11.53 2.89
C ILE A 292 1.17 12.72 3.84
N THR A 293 0.26 13.68 3.65
CA THR A 293 0.00 14.67 4.71
C THR A 293 -0.61 14.04 5.95
N ARG A 294 -1.34 12.93 5.85
CA ARG A 294 -1.78 12.12 7.01
C ARG A 294 -0.65 11.23 7.54
N PHE A 295 0.14 10.60 6.66
CA PHE A 295 1.34 9.82 6.98
C PHE A 295 2.37 10.65 7.76
N HIS A 296 2.66 11.86 7.29
CA HIS A 296 3.54 12.83 7.91
C HIS A 296 2.86 13.60 9.05
N ALA A 297 1.56 13.89 9.05
CA ALA A 297 0.94 14.51 10.23
C ALA A 297 0.98 13.56 11.44
N LEU A 298 0.77 12.25 11.25
CA LEU A 298 0.96 11.27 12.33
C LEU A 298 2.42 11.17 12.79
N HIS A 299 3.40 11.20 11.87
CA HIS A 299 4.82 11.15 12.24
C HIS A 299 5.39 12.49 12.75
N LEU A 300 4.92 13.67 12.32
CA LEU A 300 5.38 14.95 12.84
C LEU A 300 4.93 15.19 14.28
N HIS A 301 3.73 14.72 14.66
CA HIS A 301 3.25 14.84 16.04
C HIS A 301 4.10 14.04 17.04
N THR A 302 4.71 12.93 16.63
CA THR A 302 5.63 12.13 17.47
C THR A 302 7.07 12.66 17.49
N TRP A 303 7.53 13.34 16.44
CA TRP A 303 8.90 13.86 16.33
C TRP A 303 9.10 15.31 16.83
N LEU A 304 8.04 16.13 16.86
CA LEU A 304 8.09 17.51 17.38
C LEU A 304 8.65 17.63 18.82
N PRO A 305 8.35 16.71 19.76
CA PRO A 305 8.95 16.71 21.10
C PRO A 305 10.45 16.36 21.09
N VAL A 306 10.88 15.43 20.23
CA VAL A 306 12.27 14.95 20.13
C VAL A 306 13.18 16.04 19.55
N LEU A 307 12.70 16.76 18.53
CA LEU A 307 13.43 17.90 17.94
C LEU A 307 13.53 19.10 18.89
N LYS A 308 12.52 19.32 19.76
CA LYS A 308 12.59 20.33 20.84
C LYS A 308 13.56 19.95 21.95
N SER A 309 13.73 18.66 22.24
CA SER A 309 14.69 18.14 23.23
C SER A 309 16.14 18.30 22.76
N SER A 310 16.45 18.00 21.49
CA SER A 310 17.79 18.18 20.92
C SER A 310 18.24 19.64 20.83
N ARG A 311 17.34 20.60 20.54
CA ARG A 311 17.70 22.03 20.57
C ARG A 311 17.99 22.56 21.98
N LYS A 312 17.34 22.04 23.02
CA LYS A 312 17.63 22.44 24.42
C LYS A 312 18.98 21.93 24.92
N LYS A 313 19.51 20.83 24.36
CA LYS A 313 20.85 20.32 24.72
C LYS A 313 22.00 21.05 24.03
N GLN A 314 21.77 21.67 22.87
CA GLN A 314 22.79 22.48 22.18
C GLN A 314 22.85 23.95 22.65
N GLY A 315 21.87 24.44 23.41
CA GLY A 315 21.83 25.82 23.91
C GLY A 315 22.36 26.04 25.34
N LYS A 316 23.05 25.05 25.94
CA LYS A 316 23.62 25.15 27.32
C LYS A 316 25.14 24.93 27.36
N GLY A 317 25.82 25.18 26.25
CA GLY A 317 27.27 25.10 26.13
C GLY A 317 27.85 26.37 25.53
N CYS A 318 27.60 27.51 26.17
CA CYS A 318 28.45 28.70 26.15
C CYS A 318 28.53 29.22 27.58
#